data_AF-A0A0J9U0A1-F1
#
_entry.id   AF-A0A0J9U0A1-F1
#
_cell.length_a   1.000
_cell.length_b   1.000
_cell.length_c   1.000
_cell.angle_alpha   90.00
_cell.angle_beta   90.00
_cell.angle_gamma   90.00
#
_symmetry.space_group_name_H-M   'P 1'
#
loop_
_entity.id
_entity.type
_entity.pdbx_description
1 polymer ?
#
loop_
_entity_poly.entity_id
_entity_poly.type
_entity_poly.pdbx_seq_one_letter_code
_entity_poly.pdbx_strand_id
1 'polypeptide(L)'
;MEIYKKSFQCKYNKKKGLGKLDGYCEKKLFDKLDNICELAKKMNDEKKRYKKVFKKYGLPFVLSGLFVLIAGIIVALENYNVNCSYKFDSFEEGIKIIGSILFYVLPVIIFLVLFYIAIKFIKYERLIDGKVEGKKIARKISRYYND
;
A
#
# COMPACT_ATOMS: atom_id res chain seq x y z
N MET A 1 9.52 11.06 12.68
CA MET A 1 9.88 11.47 11.31
C MET A 1 11.36 11.67 11.10
N GLU A 2 12.01 12.68 11.70
CA GLU A 2 13.38 13.06 11.30
C GLU A 2 14.43 11.95 11.35
N ILE A 3 14.43 11.10 12.39
CA ILE A 3 15.35 9.96 12.49
C ILE A 3 15.09 8.93 11.37
N TYR A 4 13.83 8.71 11.00
CA TYR A 4 13.45 7.83 9.90
C TYR A 4 13.81 8.45 8.54
N LYS A 5 13.57 9.76 8.35
CA LYS A 5 14.03 10.52 7.16
C LYS A 5 15.56 10.41 7.00
N LYS A 6 16.34 10.56 8.09
CA LYS A 6 17.80 10.39 8.09
C LYS A 6 18.26 8.97 7.76
N SER A 7 17.68 7.94 8.38
CA SER A 7 18.07 6.55 8.10
C SER A 7 17.64 6.10 6.69
N PHE A 8 16.48 6.58 6.22
CA PHE A 8 16.02 6.38 4.86
C PHE A 8 16.94 7.05 3.84
N GLN A 9 17.34 8.31 4.08
CA GLN A 9 18.23 9.07 3.21
C GLN A 9 19.64 8.43 3.12
N CYS A 10 20.14 7.86 4.21
CA CYS A 10 21.38 7.07 4.20
C CYS A 10 21.27 5.79 3.34
N LYS A 11 20.16 5.06 3.43
CA LYS A 11 19.91 3.89 2.57
C LYS A 11 19.69 4.28 1.10
N TYR A 12 19.00 5.39 0.87
CA TYR A 12 18.72 5.92 -0.46
C TYR A 12 19.99 6.29 -1.22
N ASN A 13 20.92 7.01 -0.57
CA ASN A 13 22.18 7.43 -1.17
C ASN A 13 23.10 6.25 -1.56
N LYS A 14 22.94 5.07 -0.93
CA LYS A 14 23.67 3.85 -1.28
C LYS A 14 23.05 3.04 -2.44
N LYS A 15 21.79 3.29 -2.82
CA LYS A 15 21.11 2.54 -3.90
C LYS A 15 21.50 3.07 -5.29
N LYS A 16 21.68 2.18 -6.26
CA LYS A 16 21.91 2.48 -7.69
C LYS A 16 20.79 1.90 -8.57
N GLY A 17 20.61 2.44 -9.78
CA GLY A 17 19.63 1.95 -10.77
C GLY A 17 18.18 1.99 -10.30
N LEU A 18 17.45 0.88 -10.48
CA LEU A 18 16.04 0.71 -10.09
C LEU A 18 15.77 1.03 -8.61
N GLY A 19 16.77 0.85 -7.74
CA GLY A 19 16.66 1.18 -6.32
C GLY A 19 16.49 2.69 -6.04
N LYS A 20 16.96 3.57 -6.93
CA LYS A 20 16.69 5.02 -6.84
C LYS A 20 15.26 5.35 -7.22
N LEU A 21 14.68 4.67 -8.22
CA LEU A 21 13.28 4.86 -8.61
C LEU A 21 12.33 4.41 -7.50
N ASP A 22 12.57 3.23 -6.91
CA ASP A 22 11.86 2.75 -5.73
C ASP A 22 11.97 3.75 -4.56
N GLY A 23 13.18 4.26 -4.30
CA GLY A 23 13.40 5.27 -3.28
C GLY A 23 12.76 6.63 -3.56
N TYR A 24 12.63 7.03 -4.83
CA TYR A 24 11.97 8.27 -5.25
C TYR A 24 10.46 8.17 -5.06
N CYS A 25 9.86 7.04 -5.49
CA CYS A 25 8.47 6.72 -5.22
C CYS A 25 8.19 6.72 -3.72
N GLU A 26 9.06 6.12 -2.92
CA GLU A 26 8.93 6.11 -1.47
C GLU A 26 9.05 7.51 -0.85
N LYS A 27 9.96 8.38 -1.33
CA LYS A 27 10.06 9.78 -0.89
C LYS A 27 8.79 10.57 -1.18
N LYS A 28 8.25 10.45 -2.40
CA LYS A 28 7.02 11.14 -2.82
C LYS A 28 5.79 10.61 -2.08
N LEU A 29 5.78 9.32 -1.76
CA LEU A 29 4.78 8.71 -0.88
C LEU A 29 4.86 9.31 0.52
N PHE A 30 6.07 9.43 1.08
CA PHE A 30 6.27 9.97 2.42
C PHE A 30 5.80 11.41 2.57
N ASP A 31 6.08 12.29 1.61
CA ASP A 31 5.62 13.68 1.70
C ASP A 31 4.08 13.76 1.65
N LYS A 32 3.43 12.96 0.80
CA LYS A 32 1.95 12.88 0.80
C LYS A 32 1.41 12.34 2.13
N LEU A 33 2.07 11.35 2.71
CA LEU A 33 1.71 10.79 4.01
C LEU A 33 1.95 11.76 5.17
N ASP A 34 2.99 12.60 5.09
CA ASP A 34 3.31 13.65 6.07
C ASP A 34 2.15 14.66 6.12
N ASN A 35 1.71 15.14 4.96
CA ASN A 35 0.56 16.03 4.82
C ASN A 35 -0.74 15.42 5.37
N ILE A 36 -1.02 14.14 5.06
CA ILE A 36 -2.19 13.44 5.60
C ILE A 36 -2.06 13.25 7.12
N CYS A 37 -0.87 12.98 7.64
CA CYS A 37 -0.63 12.87 9.08
C CYS A 37 -0.80 14.20 9.82
N GLU A 38 -0.40 15.32 9.21
CA GLU A 38 -0.59 16.66 9.73
C GLU A 38 -2.08 17.05 9.73
N LEU A 39 -2.79 16.78 8.63
CA LEU A 39 -4.24 16.92 8.55
C LEU A 39 -4.96 16.06 9.59
N ALA A 40 -4.56 14.79 9.73
CA ALA A 40 -5.12 13.90 10.74
C ALA A 40 -4.83 14.35 12.18
N LYS A 41 -3.70 15.03 12.43
CA LYS A 41 -3.40 15.65 13.73
C LYS A 41 -4.29 16.86 14.02
N LYS A 42 -4.63 17.64 12.99
CA LYS A 42 -5.60 18.75 13.11
C LYS A 42 -7.02 18.22 13.35
N MET A 43 -7.39 17.08 12.75
CA MET A 43 -8.67 16.38 12.96
C MET A 43 -8.64 15.38 14.14
N ASN A 44 -7.94 15.69 15.22
CA ASN A 44 -7.52 14.74 16.27
C ASN A 44 -8.68 13.92 16.91
N ASP A 45 -9.90 14.45 16.93
CA ASP A 45 -11.08 13.74 17.45
C ASP A 45 -11.56 12.59 16.54
N GLU A 46 -11.34 12.68 15.23
CA GLU A 46 -11.76 11.66 14.27
C GLU A 46 -10.71 10.56 14.06
N LYS A 47 -9.44 10.83 14.39
CA LYS A 47 -8.31 9.91 14.17
C LYS A 47 -8.44 8.61 14.99
N LYS A 48 -8.96 8.69 16.22
CA LYS A 48 -9.31 7.53 17.05
C LYS A 48 -10.39 6.67 16.40
N ARG A 49 -11.37 7.32 15.75
CA ARG A 49 -12.46 6.67 15.02
C ARG A 49 -11.95 6.00 13.74
N TYR A 50 -11.14 6.71 12.95
CA TYR A 50 -10.52 6.17 11.73
C TYR A 50 -9.62 4.97 12.01
N LYS A 51 -8.81 4.98 13.08
CA LYS A 51 -7.97 3.81 13.45
C LYS A 51 -8.80 2.58 13.83
N LYS A 52 -9.95 2.79 14.49
CA LYS A 52 -10.93 1.74 14.80
C LYS A 52 -11.59 1.21 13.52
N VAL A 53 -11.96 2.12 12.62
CA VAL A 53 -12.52 1.81 11.29
C VAL A 53 -11.47 1.06 10.47
N PHE A 54 -10.23 1.50 10.37
CA PHE A 54 -9.19 0.82 9.61
C PHE A 54 -8.84 -0.56 10.17
N LYS A 55 -8.91 -0.78 11.49
CA LYS A 55 -8.82 -2.14 12.07
C LYS A 55 -10.04 -3.00 11.74
N LYS A 56 -11.24 -2.43 11.74
CA LYS A 56 -12.50 -3.13 11.47
C LYS A 56 -12.73 -3.41 9.98
N TYR A 57 -12.28 -2.51 9.11
CA TYR A 57 -12.52 -2.49 7.67
C TYR A 57 -11.26 -2.79 6.84
N GLY A 58 -10.05 -2.68 7.41
CA GLY A 58 -8.81 -3.00 6.70
C GLY A 58 -8.67 -4.51 6.43
N LEU A 59 -9.09 -5.37 7.36
CA LEU A 59 -9.14 -6.81 7.14
C LEU A 59 -10.15 -7.21 6.05
N PRO A 60 -11.43 -6.76 6.08
CA PRO A 60 -12.37 -7.06 5.01
C PRO A 60 -12.01 -6.38 3.68
N PHE A 61 -11.26 -5.27 3.67
CA PHE A 61 -10.74 -4.67 2.44
C PHE A 61 -9.69 -5.57 1.76
N VAL A 62 -8.81 -6.21 2.54
CA VAL A 62 -7.88 -7.22 2.04
C VAL A 62 -8.63 -8.45 1.50
N LEU A 63 -9.64 -8.93 2.24
CA LEU A 63 -10.48 -10.04 1.79
C LEU A 63 -11.28 -9.72 0.52
N SER A 64 -11.79 -8.49 0.40
CA SER A 64 -12.49 -8.01 -0.78
C SER A 64 -11.57 -7.96 -2.01
N GLY A 65 -10.34 -7.46 -1.86
CA GLY A 65 -9.35 -7.50 -2.93
C GLY A 65 -9.01 -8.93 -3.37
N LEU A 66 -8.88 -9.87 -2.43
CA LEU A 66 -8.71 -11.29 -2.71
C LEU A 66 -9.90 -11.88 -3.47
N PHE A 67 -11.12 -11.52 -3.11
CA PHE A 67 -12.33 -11.96 -3.80
C PHE A 67 -12.38 -11.45 -5.25
N VAL A 68 -12.03 -10.19 -5.49
CA VAL A 68 -11.95 -9.61 -6.84
C VAL A 68 -10.88 -10.32 -7.69
N LEU A 69 -9.73 -10.69 -7.08
CA LEU A 69 -8.70 -11.46 -7.78
C LEU A 69 -9.18 -12.86 -8.15
N ILE A 70 -9.84 -13.57 -7.22
CA ILE A 70 -10.38 -14.91 -7.47
C ILE A 70 -11.47 -14.86 -8.55
N ALA A 71 -12.39 -13.89 -8.48
CA ALA A 71 -13.42 -13.69 -9.49
C ALA A 71 -12.81 -13.37 -10.87
N GLY A 72 -11.77 -12.53 -10.92
CA GLY A 72 -11.03 -12.26 -12.15
C GLY A 72 -10.37 -13.51 -12.75
N ILE A 73 -9.82 -14.38 -11.90
CA ILE A 73 -9.23 -15.66 -12.32
C ILE A 73 -10.30 -16.63 -12.84
N ILE A 74 -11.46 -16.72 -12.18
CA ILE A 74 -12.58 -17.57 -12.61
C ILE A 74 -13.12 -17.11 -13.96
N VAL A 75 -13.37 -15.81 -14.13
CA VAL A 75 -13.84 -15.25 -15.41
C VAL A 75 -12.80 -15.43 -16.52
N ALA A 76 -11.50 -15.34 -16.21
CA ALA A 76 -10.44 -15.64 -17.16
C ALA A 76 -10.39 -17.13 -17.54
N LEU A 77 -10.60 -18.05 -16.59
CA LEU A 77 -10.67 -19.50 -16.80
C LEU A 77 -11.90 -19.90 -17.62
N GLU A 78 -13.07 -19.32 -17.34
CA GLU A 78 -14.30 -19.57 -18.10
C GLU A 78 -14.16 -19.09 -19.56
N ASN A 79 -13.56 -17.92 -19.78
CA ASN A 79 -13.19 -17.47 -21.13
C ASN A 79 -12.19 -18.41 -21.83
N TYR A 80 -11.32 -19.09 -21.08
CA TYR A 80 -10.39 -20.08 -21.63
C TYR A 80 -11.06 -21.42 -21.94
N ASN A 81 -11.99 -21.88 -21.09
CA ASN A 81 -12.69 -23.17 -21.22
C ASN A 81 -13.78 -23.16 -22.31
N VAL A 82 -14.39 -22.01 -22.59
CA VAL A 82 -15.33 -21.84 -23.72
C VAL A 82 -14.59 -21.87 -25.06
N ASN A 83 -13.28 -21.63 -25.08
CA ASN A 83 -12.51 -21.46 -26.30
C ASN A 83 -11.72 -22.68 -26.78
N CYS A 84 -11.78 -23.86 -26.13
CA CYS A 84 -11.09 -25.09 -26.61
C CYS A 84 -11.51 -25.62 -28.00
N SER A 85 -12.22 -24.81 -28.80
CA SER A 85 -12.44 -24.99 -30.23
C SER A 85 -11.94 -23.75 -31.01
N TYR A 86 -10.66 -23.41 -30.85
CA TYR A 86 -10.04 -22.28 -31.57
C TYR A 86 -9.81 -22.68 -33.04
N LYS A 87 -10.64 -22.18 -33.94
CA LYS A 87 -10.19 -21.93 -35.32
C LYS A 87 -9.57 -20.54 -35.33
N PHE A 88 -8.25 -20.47 -35.51
CA PHE A 88 -7.52 -19.22 -35.62
C PHE A 88 -7.72 -18.67 -37.04
N ASP A 89 -8.74 -17.84 -37.23
CA ASP A 89 -8.98 -17.21 -38.53
C ASP A 89 -9.58 -15.81 -38.33
N SER A 90 -8.79 -14.86 -37.79
CA SER A 90 -8.80 -13.41 -38.15
C SER A 90 -8.05 -12.52 -37.14
N PHE A 91 -7.36 -11.50 -37.65
CA PHE A 91 -6.64 -10.45 -36.89
C PHE A 91 -7.54 -9.75 -35.83
N GLU A 92 -8.83 -9.64 -36.11
CA GLU A 92 -9.82 -8.97 -35.26
C GLU A 92 -10.11 -9.72 -33.95
N GLU A 93 -10.06 -11.05 -33.95
CA GLU A 93 -10.22 -11.87 -32.74
C GLU A 93 -8.98 -11.79 -31.83
N GLY A 94 -7.78 -11.69 -32.43
CA GLY A 94 -6.55 -11.44 -31.69
C GLY A 94 -6.60 -10.14 -30.90
N ILE A 95 -7.13 -9.06 -31.49
CA ILE A 95 -7.31 -7.76 -30.81
C ILE A 95 -8.29 -7.88 -29.64
N LYS A 96 -9.40 -8.61 -29.81
CA LYS A 96 -10.40 -8.83 -28.74
C LYS A 96 -9.80 -9.61 -27.57
N ILE A 97 -8.99 -10.63 -27.83
CA ILE A 97 -8.33 -11.43 -26.79
C ILE A 97 -7.32 -10.57 -26.03
N ILE A 98 -6.45 -9.85 -26.76
CA ILE A 98 -5.44 -8.97 -26.16
C ILE A 98 -6.10 -7.87 -25.33
N GLY A 99 -7.17 -7.26 -25.86
CA GLY A 99 -7.95 -6.24 -25.15
C GLY A 99 -8.58 -6.77 -23.87
N SER A 100 -9.12 -7.99 -23.90
CA SER A 100 -9.70 -8.66 -22.73
C SER A 100 -8.63 -8.92 -21.66
N ILE A 101 -7.48 -9.48 -22.04
CA ILE A 101 -6.36 -9.72 -21.11
C ILE A 101 -5.88 -8.42 -20.49
N LEU A 102 -5.69 -7.37 -21.29
CA LEU A 102 -5.25 -6.06 -20.81
C LEU A 102 -6.26 -5.47 -19.81
N PHE A 103 -7.55 -5.63 -20.07
CA PHE A 103 -8.64 -5.16 -19.21
C PHE A 103 -8.65 -5.84 -17.84
N TYR A 104 -8.28 -7.12 -17.75
CA TYR A 104 -8.13 -7.81 -16.46
C TYR A 104 -6.82 -7.52 -15.75
N VAL A 105 -5.70 -7.40 -16.48
CA VAL A 105 -4.36 -7.21 -15.89
C VAL A 105 -4.18 -5.79 -15.33
N LEU A 106 -4.67 -4.76 -16.02
CA LEU A 106 -4.56 -3.36 -15.59
C LEU A 106 -5.12 -3.09 -14.18
N PRO A 107 -6.38 -3.43 -13.85
CA PRO A 107 -6.92 -3.19 -12.52
C PRO A 107 -6.18 -3.99 -11.46
N VAL A 108 -5.74 -5.21 -11.75
CA VAL A 108 -4.93 -6.03 -10.83
C VAL A 108 -3.62 -5.33 -10.46
N ILE A 109 -2.90 -4.78 -11.45
CA ILE A 109 -1.67 -4.00 -11.20
C ILE A 109 -1.97 -2.77 -10.34
N ILE A 110 -3.05 -2.03 -10.63
CA ILE A 110 -3.45 -0.86 -9.84
C ILE A 110 -3.77 -1.27 -8.40
N PHE A 111 -4.51 -2.37 -8.20
CA PHE A 111 -4.81 -2.92 -6.87
C PHE A 111 -3.53 -3.30 -6.12
N LEU A 112 -2.58 -3.97 -6.76
CA LEU A 112 -1.29 -4.32 -6.14
C LEU A 112 -0.49 -3.09 -5.68
N VAL A 113 -0.48 -2.03 -6.49
CA VAL A 113 0.17 -0.75 -6.13
C VAL A 113 -0.54 -0.11 -4.94
N LEU A 114 -1.88 -0.08 -4.92
CA LEU A 114 -2.64 0.45 -3.78
C LEU A 114 -2.41 -0.37 -2.49
N PHE A 115 -2.38 -1.69 -2.59
CA PHE A 115 -2.05 -2.57 -1.47
C PHE A 115 -0.63 -2.34 -0.95
N TYR A 116 0.35 -2.20 -1.85
CA TYR A 116 1.74 -1.88 -1.48
C TYR A 116 1.81 -0.57 -0.68
N ILE A 117 1.10 0.47 -1.14
CA ILE A 117 1.01 1.77 -0.46
C ILE A 117 0.39 1.61 0.94
N ALA A 118 -0.71 0.86 1.06
CA ALA A 118 -1.40 0.64 2.33
C ALA A 118 -0.54 -0.14 3.35
N ILE A 119 0.16 -1.19 2.93
CA ILE A 119 1.07 -1.96 3.80
C ILE A 119 2.20 -1.06 4.31
N LYS A 120 2.79 -0.25 3.42
CA LYS A 120 3.88 0.68 3.77
C LYS A 120 3.40 1.78 4.72
N PHE A 121 2.16 2.23 4.55
CA PHE A 121 1.50 3.17 5.45
C PHE A 121 1.29 2.60 6.86
N ILE A 122 0.77 1.38 6.99
CA ILE A 122 0.58 0.72 8.31
C ILE A 122 1.93 0.53 9.02
N LYS A 123 2.96 0.11 8.30
CA LYS A 123 4.32 -0.02 8.85
C LYS A 123 4.85 1.32 9.35
N TYR A 124 4.54 2.41 8.65
CA TYR A 124 4.96 3.76 9.02
C TYR A 124 4.25 4.30 10.27
N GLU A 125 2.93 4.07 10.39
CA GLU A 125 2.17 4.45 11.59
C GLU A 125 2.73 3.77 12.85
N ARG A 126 3.04 2.47 12.78
CA ARG A 126 3.63 1.70 13.89
C ARG A 126 4.99 2.24 14.35
N LEU A 127 5.83 2.72 13.43
CA LEU A 127 7.14 3.30 13.75
C LEU A 127 7.02 4.68 14.43
N ILE A 128 5.99 5.45 14.06
CA ILE A 128 5.70 6.73 14.71
C ILE A 128 5.17 6.47 16.12
N ASP A 129 4.21 5.57 16.28
CA ASP A 129 3.61 5.22 17.58
C ASP A 129 4.66 4.69 18.56
N GLY A 130 5.48 3.72 18.15
CA GLY A 130 6.53 3.15 19.02
C GLY A 130 7.57 4.18 19.49
N LYS A 131 7.87 5.20 18.68
CA LYS A 131 8.77 6.29 19.08
C LYS A 131 8.11 7.25 20.08
N VAL A 132 6.82 7.53 19.93
CA VAL A 132 6.06 8.38 20.85
C VAL A 132 5.93 7.68 22.21
N GLU A 133 5.62 6.38 22.21
CA GLU A 133 5.56 5.52 23.39
C GLU A 133 6.92 5.50 24.12
N GLY A 134 8.01 5.22 23.40
CA GLY A 134 9.37 5.19 23.97
C GLY A 134 9.81 6.52 24.58
N LYS A 135 9.51 7.65 23.94
CA LYS A 135 9.76 8.99 24.53
C LYS A 135 8.91 9.26 25.77
N LYS A 136 7.67 8.75 25.82
CA LYS A 136 6.76 8.90 26.96
C LYS A 136 7.26 8.09 28.16
N ILE A 137 7.78 6.88 27.92
CA ILE A 137 8.41 6.02 28.94
C ILE A 137 9.70 6.66 29.46
N ALA A 138 10.59 7.12 28.58
CA ALA A 138 11.83 7.79 28.98
C ALA A 138 11.56 9.04 29.85
N ARG A 139 10.54 9.84 29.54
CA ARG A 139 10.11 10.97 30.38
C ARG A 139 9.53 10.56 31.73
N LYS A 140 8.88 9.40 31.84
CA LYS A 140 8.42 8.87 33.13
C LYS A 140 9.62 8.49 33.99
N ILE A 141 10.58 7.75 33.43
CA ILE A 141 11.80 7.32 34.13
C ILE A 141 12.63 8.52 34.58
N SER A 142 12.81 9.53 33.72
CA SER A 142 13.53 10.76 34.08
C SER A 142 12.87 11.54 35.22
N ARG A 143 11.55 11.46 35.38
CA ARG A 143 10.85 12.15 36.47
C ARG A 143 11.08 11.46 37.81
N TYR A 144 11.17 10.13 37.81
CA TYR A 144 11.43 9.33 39.01
C TYR A 144 12.84 9.48 39.59
N TYR A 145 13.79 10.00 38.82
CA TYR A 145 15.19 10.18 39.24
C TYR A 145 15.54 11.63 39.57
N ASN A 146 14.60 12.56 39.37
CA ASN A 146 14.77 13.99 39.65
C ASN A 146 14.00 14.45 40.91
N ASP A 147 13.37 13.51 41.63
CA ASP A 147 12.83 13.65 42.98
C ASP A 147 13.71 12.83 43.95
#